data_AF-A0A974WS40-F1
#
_entry.id   AF-A0A974WS40-F1
#
_cell.length_a   1.000
_cell.length_b   1.000
_cell.length_c   1.000
_cell.angle_alpha   90.00
_cell.angle_beta   90.00
_cell.angle_gamma   90.00
#
_symmetry.space_group_name_H-M   'P 1'
#
loop_
_entity.id
_entity.type
_entity.pdbx_description
1 polymer ?
#
loop_
_entity_poly.entity_id
_entity_poly.type
_entity_poly.pdbx_seq_one_letter_code
_entity_poly.pdbx_strand_id
1 'polypeptide(L)'
;MADPRGILPFDSFKNVIESTTLSQFKADPRVRVSNRTRFDEMRAHLVDLYADTEAEVSFEDPAGRVVDCIPIEEQPSLKGTGASVATPPDLRPVLQGRSPQVGEELPLSPADFSRRDRHGNRVRVPAGTIPVHRVTLADLTRFNSLDDFVRKEPGPLATPPGTPDANTANNHRYAYTIQTVNCVGAHNSMALYSPAINTDQIFSLSQHWYAAGSGDAHQTLEVGWQVYPEKYGHAHPVLFIYWTADNYKTTGAYNLDKPGFVQTNSAWTIGGALSPVSVKGGVQMELEVTTYLFQNNWWIYLGGTAPANALGYYPTTLYAGGQLASGAQEILFGGETVTRAVSWPGMGSGEFASAGWQQAAYHRNIYYYPPGGGAQWTALSAQQPSPACYTLSLSAAAAPWGVYFFYGGTGGGNC
;
A
#
# COMPACT_ATOMS: atom_id res chain seq x y z
N MET A 1 7.31 -26.93 16.40
CA MET A 1 6.70 -27.08 15.06
C MET A 1 7.74 -27.68 14.12
N ALA A 2 7.34 -28.26 12.98
CA ALA A 2 8.33 -28.76 12.01
C ALA A 2 8.88 -27.57 11.20
N ASP A 3 10.19 -27.57 10.94
CA ASP A 3 10.83 -26.50 10.17
C ASP A 3 10.23 -26.39 8.76
N PRO A 4 10.06 -25.16 8.23
CA PRO A 4 9.55 -24.97 6.89
C PRO A 4 10.55 -25.51 5.86
N ARG A 5 10.04 -26.18 4.82
CA ARG A 5 10.89 -26.74 3.76
C ARG A 5 11.35 -25.62 2.83
N GLY A 6 12.64 -25.61 2.50
CA GLY A 6 13.21 -24.66 1.52
C GLY A 6 13.23 -23.20 1.97
N ILE A 7 12.82 -22.92 3.21
CA ILE A 7 12.80 -21.59 3.83
C ILE A 7 13.70 -21.66 5.07
N LEU A 8 14.53 -20.64 5.27
CA LEU A 8 15.33 -20.54 6.48
C LEU A 8 14.39 -20.38 7.70
N PRO A 9 14.45 -21.24 8.73
CA PRO A 9 13.60 -21.08 9.92
C PRO A 9 13.77 -19.70 10.55
N PHE A 10 12.71 -19.15 11.15
CA PHE A 10 12.68 -17.76 11.60
C PHE A 10 13.79 -17.41 12.61
N ASP A 11 14.06 -18.28 13.59
CA ASP A 11 15.16 -18.05 14.54
C ASP A 11 16.54 -18.14 13.89
N SER A 12 16.71 -19.06 12.93
CA SER A 12 17.94 -19.12 12.14
C SER A 12 18.12 -17.86 11.30
N PHE A 13 17.04 -17.31 10.78
CA PHE A 13 17.04 -16.04 10.05
C PHE A 13 17.45 -14.86 10.95
N LYS A 14 16.93 -14.76 12.18
CA LYS A 14 17.37 -13.74 13.17
C LYS A 14 18.88 -13.84 13.43
N ASN A 15 19.41 -15.05 13.67
CA ASN A 15 20.84 -15.27 13.87
C ASN A 15 21.69 -14.89 12.65
N VAL A 16 21.18 -15.14 11.43
CA VAL A 16 21.84 -14.70 10.20
C VAL A 16 21.91 -13.18 10.14
N ILE A 17 20.83 -12.45 10.45
CA ILE A 17 20.84 -10.98 10.46
C ILE A 17 21.96 -10.45 11.37
N GLU A 18 22.02 -10.93 12.62
CA GLU A 18 22.98 -10.45 13.63
C GLU A 18 24.44 -10.64 13.18
N SER A 19 24.74 -11.79 12.60
CA SER A 19 26.10 -12.15 12.15
C SER A 19 26.47 -11.56 10.79
N THR A 20 25.51 -11.06 10.02
CA THR A 20 25.76 -10.57 8.66
C THR A 20 26.50 -9.24 8.66
N THR A 21 27.43 -9.08 7.72
CA THR A 21 28.25 -7.88 7.53
C THR A 21 28.18 -7.39 6.09
N LEU A 22 28.45 -6.10 5.87
CA LEU A 22 28.44 -5.49 4.53
C LEU A 22 29.34 -6.22 3.52
N SER A 23 30.43 -6.87 3.96
CA SER A 23 31.34 -7.57 3.06
C SER A 23 30.69 -8.74 2.31
N GLN A 24 29.66 -9.37 2.89
CA GLN A 24 28.91 -10.47 2.28
C GLN A 24 28.02 -10.01 1.12
N PHE A 25 27.74 -8.71 1.02
CA PHE A 25 26.91 -8.12 -0.03
C PHE A 25 27.72 -7.53 -1.19
N LYS A 26 29.06 -7.49 -1.10
CA LYS A 26 29.93 -6.79 -2.07
C LYS A 26 29.79 -7.25 -3.52
N ALA A 27 29.41 -8.51 -3.75
CA ALA A 27 29.31 -9.09 -5.08
C ALA A 27 27.90 -8.95 -5.70
N ASP A 28 26.89 -8.51 -4.94
CA ASP A 28 25.53 -8.37 -5.45
C ASP A 28 25.37 -6.99 -6.14
N PRO A 29 25.14 -6.95 -7.46
CA PRO A 29 25.05 -5.70 -8.20
C PRO A 29 23.81 -4.86 -7.84
N ARG A 30 22.86 -5.41 -7.07
CA ARG A 30 21.68 -4.71 -6.58
C ARG A 30 21.95 -3.90 -5.32
N VAL A 31 23.09 -4.13 -4.66
CA VAL A 31 23.43 -3.47 -3.40
C VAL A 31 23.87 -2.03 -3.68
N ARG A 32 23.18 -1.08 -3.05
CA ARG A 32 23.46 0.36 -3.15
C ARG A 32 24.07 0.95 -1.88
N VAL A 33 23.83 0.33 -0.72
CA VAL A 33 24.47 0.76 0.53
C VAL A 33 25.98 0.52 0.46
N SER A 34 26.75 1.62 0.47
CA SER A 34 28.21 1.58 0.32
C SER A 34 28.97 1.85 1.63
N ASN A 35 28.27 2.30 2.66
CA ASN A 35 28.83 2.71 3.94
C ASN A 35 28.48 1.69 5.03
N ARG A 36 29.49 1.24 5.79
CA ARG A 36 29.33 0.31 6.92
C ARG A 36 28.36 0.83 7.99
N THR A 37 28.42 2.11 8.34
CA THR A 37 27.53 2.72 9.35
C THR A 37 26.06 2.59 8.92
N ARG A 38 25.74 2.92 7.66
CA ARG A 38 24.38 2.78 7.13
C ARG A 38 23.92 1.33 7.06
N PHE A 39 24.83 0.41 6.72
CA PHE A 39 24.55 -1.02 6.76
C PHE A 39 24.27 -1.50 8.19
N ASP A 40 25.07 -1.05 9.17
CA ASP A 40 24.88 -1.38 10.58
C ASP A 40 23.55 -0.82 11.11
N GLU A 41 23.11 0.36 10.67
CA GLU A 41 21.76 0.91 10.93
C GLU A 41 20.65 0.02 10.35
N MET A 42 20.77 -0.40 9.08
CA MET A 42 19.82 -1.32 8.44
C MET A 42 19.72 -2.66 9.19
N ARG A 43 20.87 -3.21 9.61
CA ARG A 43 20.94 -4.45 10.38
C ARG A 43 20.32 -4.29 11.76
N ALA A 44 20.69 -3.24 12.50
CA ALA A 44 20.12 -2.95 13.80
C ALA A 44 18.60 -2.79 13.73
N HIS A 45 18.09 -2.15 12.67
CA HIS A 45 16.66 -2.04 12.44
C HIS A 45 15.97 -3.39 12.27
N LEU A 46 16.53 -4.36 11.53
CA LEU A 46 15.92 -5.68 11.41
C LEU A 46 16.04 -6.50 12.70
N VAL A 47 17.14 -6.37 13.43
CA VAL A 47 17.27 -6.99 14.78
C VAL A 47 16.16 -6.46 15.68
N ASP A 48 15.96 -5.15 15.71
CA ASP A 48 14.88 -4.52 16.49
C ASP A 48 13.49 -4.91 15.97
N LEU A 49 13.27 -4.93 14.65
CA LEU A 49 11.97 -5.28 14.04
C LEU A 49 11.50 -6.68 14.41
N TYR A 50 12.42 -7.65 14.54
CA TYR A 50 12.11 -9.04 14.87
C TYR A 50 12.44 -9.45 16.31
N ALA A 51 12.93 -8.53 17.14
CA ALA A 51 13.13 -8.78 18.56
C ALA A 51 11.81 -9.18 19.23
N ASP A 52 11.87 -10.19 20.11
CA ASP A 52 10.73 -10.71 20.86
C ASP A 52 9.55 -11.18 19.98
N THR A 53 9.87 -11.64 18.77
CA THR A 53 8.91 -12.22 17.84
C THR A 53 9.29 -13.68 17.53
N GLU A 54 8.29 -14.54 17.44
CA GLU A 54 8.37 -15.91 16.93
C GLU A 54 7.37 -16.12 15.80
N ALA A 55 7.80 -16.80 14.74
CA ALA A 55 6.90 -17.20 13.66
C ALA A 55 6.37 -18.61 13.92
N GLU A 56 5.05 -18.76 13.98
CA GLU A 56 4.43 -20.08 14.12
C GLU A 56 4.58 -20.90 12.84
N VAL A 57 4.36 -20.24 11.69
CA VAL A 57 4.41 -20.87 10.37
C VAL A 57 5.08 -19.91 9.41
N SER A 58 5.95 -20.44 8.56
CA SER A 58 6.49 -19.70 7.41
C SER A 58 6.16 -20.43 6.12
N PHE A 59 5.82 -19.67 5.08
CA PHE A 59 5.60 -20.16 3.72
C PHE A 59 6.05 -19.10 2.71
N GLU A 60 6.11 -19.45 1.44
CA GLU A 60 6.31 -18.46 0.38
C GLU A 60 5.01 -18.08 -0.33
N ASP A 61 4.88 -16.78 -0.62
CA ASP A 61 3.81 -16.24 -1.45
C ASP A 61 4.01 -16.61 -2.94
N PRO A 62 3.03 -16.33 -3.83
CA PRO A 62 3.15 -16.61 -5.26
C PRO A 62 4.33 -15.91 -5.97
N ALA A 63 4.86 -14.82 -5.39
CA ALA A 63 6.03 -14.11 -5.90
C ALA A 63 7.35 -14.71 -5.35
N GLY A 64 7.29 -15.80 -4.58
CA GLY A 64 8.44 -16.49 -4.00
C GLY A 64 9.05 -15.76 -2.80
N ARG A 65 8.29 -14.87 -2.16
CA ARG A 65 8.69 -14.13 -0.98
C ARG A 65 8.24 -14.85 0.29
N VAL A 66 9.11 -14.87 1.30
CA VAL A 66 8.79 -15.52 2.58
C VAL A 66 7.80 -14.67 3.37
N VAL A 67 6.76 -15.32 3.89
CA VAL A 67 5.76 -14.78 4.80
C VAL A 67 5.85 -15.55 6.11
N ASP A 68 5.93 -14.82 7.21
CA ASP A 68 5.93 -15.34 8.58
C ASP A 68 4.60 -15.03 9.25
N CYS A 69 3.95 -16.06 9.77
CA CYS A 69 2.77 -15.91 10.61
C CYS A 69 3.21 -15.70 12.05
N ILE A 70 3.08 -14.47 12.53
CA ILE A 70 3.46 -14.09 13.90
C ILE A 70 2.20 -13.80 14.72
N PRO A 71 2.20 -14.05 16.04
CA PRO A 71 1.10 -13.63 16.90
C PRO A 71 0.79 -12.14 16.76
N ILE A 72 -0.49 -11.76 16.81
CA ILE A 72 -0.93 -10.37 16.58
C ILE A 72 -0.23 -9.40 17.54
N GLU A 73 -0.05 -9.79 18.79
CA GLU A 73 0.59 -9.02 19.86
C GLU A 73 2.11 -8.85 19.68
N GLU A 74 2.76 -9.69 18.88
CA GLU A 74 4.20 -9.65 18.63
C GLU A 74 4.57 -8.79 17.41
N GLN A 75 3.58 -8.21 16.73
CA GLN A 75 3.83 -7.31 15.61
C GLN A 75 4.54 -6.02 16.05
N PRO A 76 5.24 -5.32 15.15
CA PRO A 76 6.08 -4.17 15.50
C PRO A 76 5.38 -3.08 16.32
N SER A 77 4.08 -2.86 16.08
CA SER A 77 3.31 -1.81 16.75
C SER A 77 2.77 -2.19 18.14
N LEU A 78 2.85 -3.47 18.54
CA LEU A 78 2.26 -3.96 19.81
C LEU A 78 3.27 -4.62 20.74
N LYS A 79 4.33 -5.23 20.21
CA LYS A 79 5.29 -5.99 21.03
C LYS A 79 5.90 -5.13 22.14
N GLY A 80 5.98 -5.70 23.34
CA GLY A 80 6.49 -5.01 24.53
C GLY A 80 5.64 -3.86 25.08
N THR A 81 4.54 -3.47 24.41
CA THR A 81 3.70 -2.34 24.86
C THR A 81 2.65 -2.73 25.90
N GLY A 82 2.23 -4.00 25.91
CA GLY A 82 1.08 -4.47 26.71
C GLY A 82 -0.28 -3.94 26.23
N ALA A 83 -0.33 -3.23 25.10
CA ALA A 83 -1.57 -2.71 24.53
C ALA A 83 -2.43 -3.84 23.96
N SER A 84 -3.74 -3.72 24.15
CA SER A 84 -4.72 -4.62 23.52
C SER A 84 -5.10 -4.14 22.13
N VAL A 85 -5.41 -5.09 21.25
CA VAL A 85 -5.92 -4.84 19.91
C VAL A 85 -7.31 -4.21 19.99
N ALA A 86 -7.54 -3.11 19.26
CA ALA A 86 -8.84 -2.47 19.20
C ALA A 86 -9.87 -3.34 18.44
N THR A 87 -11.16 -3.11 18.70
CA THR A 87 -12.24 -3.81 17.98
C THR A 87 -12.75 -2.96 16.81
N PRO A 88 -12.78 -3.49 15.57
CA PRO A 88 -13.29 -2.74 14.42
C PRO A 88 -14.81 -2.53 14.50
N PRO A 89 -15.32 -1.35 14.09
CA PRO A 89 -16.76 -1.15 13.94
C PRO A 89 -17.34 -1.98 12.78
N ASP A 90 -18.61 -2.35 12.87
CA ASP A 90 -19.35 -2.79 11.70
C ASP A 90 -19.88 -1.57 10.94
N LEU A 91 -19.39 -1.35 9.71
CA LEU A 91 -19.78 -0.18 8.93
C LEU A 91 -21.04 -0.43 8.09
N ARG A 92 -21.56 -1.65 8.02
CA ARG A 92 -22.78 -1.96 7.25
C ARG A 92 -23.99 -1.11 7.66
N PRO A 93 -24.24 -0.84 8.96
CA PRO A 93 -25.30 0.06 9.38
C PRO A 93 -25.04 1.53 9.01
N VAL A 94 -23.78 1.95 8.98
CA VAL A 94 -23.38 3.33 8.62
C VAL A 94 -23.72 3.63 7.15
N LEU A 95 -23.68 2.62 6.29
CA LEU A 95 -23.95 2.75 4.86
C LEU A 95 -25.42 3.07 4.53
N GLN A 96 -26.37 2.90 5.46
CA GLN A 96 -27.81 3.19 5.25
C GLN A 96 -28.37 2.65 3.90
N GLY A 97 -27.94 1.46 3.46
CA GLY A 97 -28.36 0.87 2.19
C GLY A 97 -27.55 1.28 0.95
N ARG A 98 -26.52 2.11 1.10
CA ARG A 98 -25.47 2.37 0.08
C ARG A 98 -24.37 1.31 0.08
N SER A 99 -24.73 0.06 0.34
CA SER A 99 -23.77 -1.05 0.23
C SER A 99 -23.21 -1.06 -1.19
N PRO A 100 -21.89 -1.23 -1.36
CA PRO A 100 -21.29 -1.45 -2.67
C PRO A 100 -22.09 -2.55 -3.39
N GLN A 101 -22.75 -2.19 -4.48
CA GLN A 101 -23.35 -3.17 -5.35
C GLN A 101 -22.20 -3.75 -6.17
N VAL A 102 -21.86 -5.01 -5.93
CA VAL A 102 -20.83 -5.71 -6.70
C VAL A 102 -21.38 -5.89 -8.12
N GLY A 103 -20.67 -5.35 -9.12
CA GLY A 103 -20.98 -5.59 -10.53
C GLY A 103 -20.51 -6.95 -11.01
N GLU A 104 -20.27 -7.11 -12.31
CA GLU A 104 -19.72 -8.35 -12.90
C GLU A 104 -18.23 -8.59 -12.58
N GLU A 105 -17.61 -7.71 -11.80
CA GLU A 105 -16.20 -7.74 -11.46
C GLU A 105 -15.91 -8.68 -10.30
N LEU A 106 -14.72 -9.26 -10.33
CA LEU A 106 -14.29 -10.15 -9.27
C LEU A 106 -13.52 -9.33 -8.23
N PRO A 107 -14.12 -9.05 -7.05
CA PRO A 107 -13.34 -8.49 -5.96
C PRO A 107 -12.21 -9.47 -5.66
N LEU A 108 -11.01 -8.94 -5.44
CA LEU A 108 -9.90 -9.76 -4.97
C LEU A 108 -10.32 -10.43 -3.68
N SER A 109 -10.35 -11.76 -3.72
CA SER A 109 -10.47 -12.55 -2.52
C SER A 109 -9.10 -12.66 -1.86
N PRO A 110 -9.06 -12.85 -0.53
CA PRO A 110 -7.86 -13.32 0.15
C PRO A 110 -7.21 -14.52 -0.55
N ALA A 111 -5.90 -14.69 -0.34
CA ALA A 111 -5.16 -15.81 -0.90
C ALA A 111 -5.82 -17.16 -0.51
N ASP A 112 -5.92 -18.07 -1.47
CA ASP A 112 -6.49 -19.39 -1.24
C ASP A 112 -5.53 -20.25 -0.39
N PHE A 113 -5.90 -20.45 0.87
CA PHE A 113 -5.15 -21.23 1.87
C PHE A 113 -5.24 -22.77 1.68
N SER A 114 -5.89 -23.25 0.62
CA SER A 114 -5.83 -24.66 0.21
C SER A 114 -4.52 -25.00 -0.53
N ARG A 115 -3.75 -23.98 -0.90
CA ARG A 115 -2.55 -24.09 -1.73
C ARG A 115 -1.31 -24.47 -0.92
N ARG A 116 -0.32 -24.99 -1.63
CA ARG A 116 1.04 -25.18 -1.13
C ARG A 116 1.97 -24.23 -1.87
N ASP A 117 3.01 -23.77 -1.19
CA ASP A 117 4.07 -22.99 -1.83
C ASP A 117 4.96 -23.87 -2.73
N ARG A 118 5.97 -23.28 -3.39
CA ARG A 118 6.87 -24.01 -4.31
C ARG A 118 7.70 -25.09 -3.62
N HIS A 119 7.86 -25.03 -2.29
CA HIS A 119 8.57 -26.04 -1.48
C HIS A 119 7.61 -27.08 -0.88
N GLY A 120 6.31 -26.93 -1.14
CA GLY A 120 5.25 -27.78 -0.66
C GLY A 120 4.79 -27.46 0.76
N ASN A 121 5.20 -26.36 1.39
CA ASN A 121 4.64 -25.94 2.68
C ASN A 121 3.17 -25.56 2.51
N ARG A 122 2.35 -25.75 3.54
CA ARG A 122 0.94 -25.34 3.48
C ARG A 122 0.88 -23.81 3.62
N VAL A 123 0.22 -23.14 2.69
CA VAL A 123 -0.06 -21.71 2.79
C VAL A 123 -1.26 -21.57 3.72
N ARG A 124 -1.02 -21.35 5.01
CA ARG A 124 -2.07 -21.19 6.02
C ARG A 124 -1.61 -20.21 7.08
N VAL A 125 -2.50 -19.30 7.46
CA VAL A 125 -2.30 -18.41 8.61
C VAL A 125 -3.07 -18.97 9.82
N PRO A 126 -2.38 -19.38 10.90
CA PRO A 126 -3.02 -19.82 12.14
C PRO A 126 -3.93 -18.74 12.76
N ALA A 127 -4.96 -19.18 13.48
CA ALA A 127 -5.81 -18.24 14.22
C ALA A 127 -5.00 -17.55 15.33
N GLY A 128 -5.19 -16.24 15.51
CA GLY A 128 -4.40 -15.44 16.45
C GLY A 128 -3.10 -14.88 15.86
N THR A 129 -2.75 -15.23 14.61
CA THR A 129 -1.56 -14.72 13.92
C THR A 129 -1.92 -13.82 12.74
N ILE A 130 -0.97 -13.00 12.30
CA ILE A 130 -1.02 -12.22 11.06
C ILE A 130 0.11 -12.63 10.11
N PRO A 131 -0.12 -12.65 8.79
CA PRO A 131 0.93 -12.90 7.83
C PRO A 131 1.76 -11.63 7.60
N VAL A 132 3.05 -11.69 7.95
CA VAL A 132 4.00 -10.59 7.78
C VAL A 132 5.04 -10.99 6.76
N HIS A 133 5.24 -10.16 5.75
CA HIS A 133 6.30 -10.38 4.77
C HIS A 133 7.68 -10.23 5.44
N ARG A 134 8.55 -11.24 5.29
CA ARG A 134 9.89 -11.23 5.84
C ARG A 134 10.78 -10.26 5.06
N VAL A 135 11.01 -9.10 5.66
CA VAL A 135 11.99 -8.10 5.22
C VAL A 135 13.40 -8.58 5.58
N THR A 136 14.30 -8.59 4.60
CA THR A 136 15.68 -9.10 4.73
C THR A 136 16.73 -8.01 4.53
N LEU A 137 17.98 -8.26 4.94
CA LEU A 137 19.11 -7.37 4.62
C LEU A 137 19.31 -7.20 3.11
N ALA A 138 19.01 -8.24 2.31
CA ALA A 138 19.03 -8.15 0.85
C ALA A 138 17.94 -7.22 0.30
N ASP A 139 16.89 -6.92 1.08
CA ASP A 139 15.87 -5.94 0.73
C ASP A 139 16.31 -4.52 1.05
N LEU A 140 16.79 -4.29 2.26
CA LEU A 140 17.26 -2.97 2.71
C LEU A 140 18.46 -2.50 1.89
N THR A 141 19.40 -3.39 1.58
CA THR A 141 20.65 -3.04 0.88
C THR A 141 20.44 -2.60 -0.56
N ARG A 142 19.25 -2.79 -1.16
CA ARG A 142 18.89 -2.22 -2.48
C ARG A 142 18.75 -0.70 -2.46
N PHE A 143 18.75 -0.11 -1.26
CA PHE A 143 18.64 1.33 -1.03
C PHE A 143 19.95 1.89 -0.45
N ASN A 144 20.16 3.21 -0.52
CA ASN A 144 21.40 3.82 -0.04
C ASN A 144 21.43 4.01 1.48
N SER A 145 20.26 3.99 2.13
CA SER A 145 20.05 4.20 3.56
C SER A 145 18.80 3.46 4.04
N LEU A 146 18.66 3.23 5.35
CA LEU A 146 17.43 2.67 5.92
C LEU A 146 16.23 3.58 5.64
N ASP A 147 16.45 4.89 5.71
CA ASP A 147 15.45 5.91 5.46
C ASP A 147 14.90 5.82 4.04
N ASP A 148 15.76 5.58 3.05
CA ASP A 148 15.37 5.39 1.65
C ASP A 148 14.47 4.15 1.46
N PHE A 149 14.63 3.12 2.29
CA PHE A 149 13.85 1.87 2.21
C PHE A 149 12.46 2.03 2.85
N VAL A 150 12.40 2.65 4.03
CA VAL A 150 11.17 2.76 4.82
C VAL A 150 10.28 3.91 4.35
N ARG A 151 10.86 4.98 3.82
CA ARG A 151 10.12 6.14 3.30
C ARG A 151 9.82 5.98 1.82
N LYS A 152 8.84 6.75 1.35
CA LYS A 152 8.56 6.92 -0.08
C LYS A 152 9.65 7.82 -0.66
N GLU A 153 10.66 7.21 -1.28
CA GLU A 153 11.74 7.91 -1.96
C GLU A 153 11.69 7.69 -3.47
N PRO A 154 11.94 8.73 -4.28
CA PRO A 154 12.03 10.15 -3.91
C PRO A 154 10.78 10.66 -3.17
N GLY A 155 10.99 11.57 -2.21
CA GLY A 155 9.90 12.13 -1.40
C GLY A 155 8.78 12.72 -2.26
N PRO A 156 7.52 12.25 -2.13
CA PRO A 156 6.41 12.78 -2.91
C PRO A 156 6.04 14.18 -2.41
N LEU A 157 5.24 14.88 -3.21
CA LEU A 157 4.54 16.08 -2.73
C LEU A 157 3.30 15.66 -1.94
N ALA A 158 3.07 16.27 -0.77
CA ALA A 158 1.88 16.01 0.07
C ALA A 158 0.57 16.12 -0.69
N THR A 159 0.41 17.21 -1.44
CA THR A 159 -0.66 17.35 -2.41
C THR A 159 -0.01 17.34 -3.79
N PRO A 160 -0.34 16.37 -4.66
CA PRO A 160 0.14 16.40 -6.02
C PRO A 160 -0.23 17.73 -6.71
N PRO A 161 0.63 18.27 -7.58
CA PRO A 161 0.35 19.53 -8.25
C PRO A 161 -0.79 19.33 -9.25
N GLY A 162 -1.73 20.28 -9.33
CA GLY A 162 -2.83 20.23 -10.31
C GLY A 162 -2.43 20.63 -11.74
N THR A 163 -1.22 21.19 -11.89
CA THR A 163 -0.61 21.55 -13.17
C THR A 163 0.72 20.83 -13.32
N PRO A 164 1.24 20.63 -14.55
CA PRO A 164 2.58 20.08 -14.71
C PRO A 164 3.55 20.92 -13.90
N ASP A 165 4.38 20.24 -13.10
CA ASP A 165 5.43 20.92 -12.38
C ASP A 165 6.37 21.58 -13.39
N ALA A 166 6.58 22.89 -13.26
CA ALA A 166 7.56 23.63 -14.07
C ALA A 166 8.99 23.16 -13.75
N ASN A 167 9.19 22.46 -12.63
CA ASN A 167 10.42 21.85 -12.25
C ASN A 167 10.58 20.46 -12.90
N THR A 168 11.52 20.36 -13.83
CA THR A 168 11.93 19.09 -14.46
C THR A 168 12.64 18.13 -13.50
N ALA A 169 12.96 18.55 -12.26
CA ALA A 169 13.51 17.69 -11.22
C ALA A 169 12.44 16.90 -10.44
N ASN A 170 11.14 17.17 -10.65
CA ASN A 170 10.08 16.38 -10.06
C ASN A 170 9.99 15.02 -10.77
N ASN A 171 10.36 13.98 -10.05
CA ASN A 171 10.37 12.59 -10.48
C ASN A 171 9.05 11.89 -10.23
N HIS A 172 7.98 12.62 -9.90
CA HIS A 172 6.61 12.11 -9.78
C HIS A 172 5.69 12.66 -10.86
N ARG A 173 4.82 11.79 -11.38
CA ARG A 173 3.73 12.16 -12.30
C ARG A 173 2.44 11.49 -11.87
N TYR A 174 1.33 12.15 -12.15
CA TYR A 174 0.03 11.81 -11.56
C TYR A 174 -1.08 11.83 -12.60
N ALA A 175 -2.12 11.04 -12.35
CA ALA A 175 -3.47 11.23 -12.86
C ALA A 175 -4.42 10.87 -11.72
N TYR A 176 -5.06 11.87 -11.14
CA TYR A 176 -5.78 11.72 -9.87
C TYR A 176 -7.02 12.60 -9.81
N THR A 177 -7.86 12.32 -8.85
CA THR A 177 -9.01 13.13 -8.47
C THR A 177 -8.82 13.63 -7.04
N ILE A 178 -9.39 14.79 -6.74
CA ILE A 178 -9.31 15.41 -5.42
C ILE A 178 -10.65 16.03 -5.03
N GLN A 179 -10.95 16.00 -3.74
CA GLN A 179 -11.99 16.80 -3.11
C GLN A 179 -11.51 17.31 -1.76
N THR A 180 -11.55 18.63 -1.55
CA THR A 180 -11.39 19.24 -0.24
C THR A 180 -12.69 19.12 0.54
N VAL A 181 -12.71 18.23 1.53
CA VAL A 181 -13.88 17.95 2.36
C VAL A 181 -13.46 17.36 3.70
N ASN A 182 -14.10 17.81 4.78
CA ASN A 182 -13.94 17.17 6.09
C ASN A 182 -14.62 15.79 6.04
N CYS A 183 -13.87 14.74 6.29
CA CYS A 183 -14.38 13.37 6.33
C CYS A 183 -13.69 12.53 7.40
N VAL A 184 -14.36 11.45 7.78
CA VAL A 184 -13.85 10.42 8.69
C VAL A 184 -13.55 9.13 7.93
N GLY A 185 -13.35 9.20 6.61
CA GLY A 185 -13.06 8.05 5.76
C GLY A 185 -13.70 8.13 4.39
N ALA A 186 -13.41 7.15 3.55
CA ALA A 186 -14.03 6.97 2.25
C ALA A 186 -14.00 5.52 1.78
N HIS A 187 -14.74 5.23 0.72
CA HIS A 187 -14.82 3.92 0.08
C HIS A 187 -14.59 4.05 -1.42
N ASN A 188 -13.98 3.02 -1.99
CA ASN A 188 -13.62 2.97 -3.40
C ASN A 188 -13.24 1.53 -3.80
N SER A 189 -13.59 1.12 -5.01
CA SER A 189 -12.99 -0.07 -5.67
C SER A 189 -12.07 0.36 -6.82
N MET A 190 -10.83 -0.13 -6.84
CA MET A 190 -9.84 0.22 -7.87
C MET A 190 -9.39 -1.01 -8.65
N ALA A 191 -9.25 -0.88 -9.96
CA ALA A 191 -8.78 -1.96 -10.82
C ALA A 191 -7.32 -2.33 -10.48
N LEU A 192 -7.01 -3.62 -10.46
CA LEU A 192 -5.65 -4.12 -10.21
C LEU A 192 -4.96 -4.46 -11.53
N TYR A 193 -3.87 -3.76 -11.84
CA TYR A 193 -3.03 -4.03 -13.02
C TYR A 193 -1.58 -4.29 -12.61
N SER A 194 -0.77 -4.76 -13.56
CA SER A 194 0.65 -5.03 -13.38
C SER A 194 1.47 -4.29 -14.46
N PRO A 195 1.53 -2.95 -14.42
CA PRO A 195 2.35 -2.19 -15.37
C PRO A 195 3.82 -2.60 -15.26
N ALA A 196 4.51 -2.68 -16.40
CA ALA A 196 5.94 -2.96 -16.43
C ALA A 196 6.73 -1.77 -15.88
N ILE A 197 7.75 -2.07 -15.07
CA ILE A 197 8.71 -1.10 -14.54
C ILE A 197 10.09 -1.45 -15.08
N ASN A 198 10.65 -0.57 -15.90
CA ASN A 198 11.97 -0.72 -16.49
C ASN A 198 13.08 -0.24 -15.54
N THR A 199 14.33 -0.52 -15.90
CA THR A 199 15.52 -0.29 -15.05
C THR A 199 15.68 1.15 -14.55
N ASP A 200 15.28 2.14 -15.33
CA ASP A 200 15.37 3.57 -15.01
C ASP A 200 14.11 4.13 -14.33
N GLN A 201 13.07 3.30 -14.18
CA GLN A 201 11.81 3.62 -13.53
C GLN A 201 11.82 3.08 -12.09
N ILE A 202 11.03 3.69 -11.21
CA ILE A 202 10.98 3.32 -9.79
C ILE A 202 9.72 2.52 -9.49
N PHE A 203 8.54 3.13 -9.69
CA PHE A 203 7.26 2.49 -9.44
C PHE A 203 6.12 3.10 -10.24
N SER A 204 5.03 2.34 -10.28
CA SER A 204 3.70 2.77 -10.73
C SER A 204 2.67 2.26 -9.71
N LEU A 205 1.77 3.13 -9.27
CA LEU A 205 0.80 2.80 -8.22
C LEU A 205 -0.60 3.31 -8.52
N SER A 206 -1.57 2.75 -7.80
CA SER A 206 -2.97 3.15 -7.72
C SER A 206 -3.35 3.21 -6.26
N GLN A 207 -3.88 4.33 -5.77
CA GLN A 207 -4.13 4.48 -4.35
C GLN A 207 -5.21 5.50 -3.98
N HIS A 208 -5.53 5.50 -2.68
CA HIS A 208 -6.39 6.45 -2.00
C HIS A 208 -5.56 7.22 -0.99
N TRP A 209 -5.75 8.53 -0.93
CA TRP A 209 -5.07 9.39 0.03
C TRP A 209 -6.09 10.10 0.91
N TYR A 210 -5.79 10.14 2.20
CA TYR A 210 -6.48 10.96 3.17
C TYR A 210 -5.47 11.97 3.69
N ALA A 211 -5.72 13.24 3.45
CA ALA A 211 -4.80 14.33 3.73
C ALA A 211 -5.44 15.35 4.68
N ALA A 212 -4.62 15.92 5.57
CA ALA A 212 -5.04 17.02 6.42
C ALA A 212 -3.83 17.84 6.90
N GLY A 213 -4.08 19.09 7.29
CA GLY A 213 -3.01 20.03 7.65
C GLY A 213 -2.38 20.70 6.44
N SER A 214 -1.33 21.49 6.69
CA SER A 214 -0.67 22.29 5.68
C SER A 214 0.80 22.50 6.00
N GLY A 215 1.59 22.83 4.96
CA GLY A 215 3.03 23.03 5.08
C GLY A 215 3.70 21.80 5.69
N ASP A 216 4.60 22.04 6.64
CA ASP A 216 5.33 20.97 7.34
C ASP A 216 4.45 20.10 8.25
N ALA A 217 3.26 20.58 8.62
CA ALA A 217 2.31 19.86 9.45
C ALA A 217 1.25 19.10 8.63
N HIS A 218 1.48 18.94 7.32
CA HIS A 218 0.61 18.15 6.46
C HIS A 218 0.80 16.65 6.76
N GLN A 219 -0.30 15.90 6.81
CA GLN A 219 -0.32 14.51 7.25
C GLN A 219 -1.10 13.69 6.24
N THR A 220 -0.64 12.46 5.99
CA THR A 220 -1.32 11.56 5.06
C THR A 220 -1.48 10.15 5.63
N LEU A 221 -2.54 9.50 5.17
CA LEU A 221 -2.77 8.06 5.22
C LEU A 221 -3.03 7.60 3.79
N GLU A 222 -2.32 6.56 3.37
CA GLU A 222 -2.36 6.05 2.01
C GLU A 222 -2.59 4.53 2.01
N VAL A 223 -3.41 4.06 1.08
CA VAL A 223 -3.67 2.63 0.86
C VAL A 223 -3.92 2.36 -0.62
N GLY A 224 -3.36 1.28 -1.14
CA GLY A 224 -3.53 0.92 -2.55
C GLY A 224 -2.69 -0.27 -2.98
N TRP A 225 -2.41 -0.34 -4.27
CA TRP A 225 -1.45 -1.28 -4.83
C TRP A 225 -0.36 -0.56 -5.62
N GLN A 226 0.85 -1.12 -5.62
CA GLN A 226 1.96 -0.59 -6.39
C GLN A 226 2.84 -1.68 -6.97
N VAL A 227 3.44 -1.44 -8.14
CA VAL A 227 4.54 -2.24 -8.68
C VAL A 227 5.84 -1.48 -8.40
N TYR A 228 6.63 -1.97 -7.44
CA TYR A 228 7.89 -1.33 -7.02
C TYR A 228 9.02 -2.39 -6.87
N PRO A 229 9.68 -2.78 -7.99
CA PRO A 229 10.62 -3.90 -7.99
C PRO A 229 11.82 -3.74 -7.06
N GLU A 230 12.32 -2.53 -6.88
CA GLU A 230 13.45 -2.29 -5.97
C GLU A 230 13.05 -2.47 -4.50
N LYS A 231 11.81 -2.14 -4.12
CA LYS A 231 11.32 -2.37 -2.75
C LYS A 231 11.04 -3.85 -2.50
N TYR A 232 10.29 -4.51 -3.38
CA TYR A 232 9.78 -5.88 -3.14
C TYR A 232 10.66 -7.01 -3.71
N GLY A 233 11.59 -6.68 -4.61
CA GLY A 233 12.48 -7.65 -5.27
C GLY A 233 11.81 -8.40 -6.44
N HIS A 234 10.62 -7.99 -6.86
CA HIS A 234 9.86 -8.55 -7.98
C HIS A 234 8.92 -7.51 -8.62
N ALA A 235 8.42 -7.79 -9.82
CA ALA A 235 7.56 -6.87 -10.58
C ALA A 235 6.04 -7.19 -10.52
N HIS A 236 5.59 -7.96 -9.53
CA HIS A 236 4.16 -8.11 -9.24
C HIS A 236 3.59 -6.89 -8.50
N PRO A 237 2.30 -6.56 -8.69
CA PRO A 237 1.64 -5.54 -7.88
C PRO A 237 1.50 -6.02 -6.45
N VAL A 238 1.68 -5.10 -5.50
CA VAL A 238 1.73 -5.38 -4.06
C VAL A 238 0.74 -4.50 -3.33
N LEU A 239 -0.02 -5.06 -2.39
CA LEU A 239 -0.80 -4.29 -1.42
C LEU A 239 0.14 -3.46 -0.56
N PHE A 240 -0.06 -2.15 -0.52
CA PHE A 240 0.69 -1.29 0.37
C PHE A 240 -0.20 -0.38 1.19
N ILE A 241 0.33 -0.01 2.35
CA ILE A 241 -0.15 1.11 3.16
C ILE A 241 1.05 2.04 3.42
N TYR A 242 0.77 3.32 3.59
CA TYR A 242 1.77 4.31 3.96
C TYR A 242 1.13 5.39 4.84
N TRP A 243 1.93 6.04 5.66
CA TRP A 243 1.50 7.20 6.45
C TRP A 243 2.64 8.20 6.56
N THR A 244 2.34 9.47 6.82
CA THR A 244 3.28 10.46 7.35
C THR A 244 2.52 11.47 8.21
N ALA A 245 3.18 12.04 9.21
CA ALA A 245 2.63 13.07 10.08
C ALA A 245 3.28 14.44 9.87
N ASP A 246 4.25 14.55 8.96
CA ASP A 246 5.11 15.74 8.82
C ASP A 246 5.52 16.01 7.37
N ASN A 247 4.60 15.83 6.41
CA ASN A 247 4.82 16.13 4.99
C ASN A 247 6.01 15.36 4.40
N TYR A 248 6.14 14.07 4.74
CA TYR A 248 7.18 13.16 4.24
C TYR A 248 8.61 13.59 4.61
N LYS A 249 8.79 14.50 5.58
CA LYS A 249 10.11 15.05 5.92
C LYS A 249 10.93 14.08 6.76
N THR A 250 10.41 13.69 7.92
CA THR A 250 11.12 12.83 8.89
C THR A 250 10.28 11.65 9.36
N THR A 251 8.96 11.72 9.27
CA THR A 251 8.05 10.64 9.65
C THR A 251 7.50 9.90 8.44
N GLY A 252 7.04 8.68 8.70
CA GLY A 252 6.35 7.85 7.74
C GLY A 252 7.06 6.54 7.47
N ALA A 253 6.25 5.54 7.11
CA ALA A 253 6.74 4.20 6.82
C ALA A 253 5.76 3.46 5.90
N TYR A 254 6.32 2.66 5.00
CA TYR A 254 5.55 1.63 4.32
C TYR A 254 5.18 0.49 5.26
N ASN A 255 3.98 -0.05 5.05
CA ASN A 255 3.59 -1.37 5.54
C ASN A 255 3.81 -1.54 7.06
N LEU A 256 4.38 -2.68 7.45
CA LEU A 256 4.83 -2.99 8.80
C LEU A 256 6.36 -2.83 8.93
N ASP A 257 6.99 -2.07 8.02
CA ASP A 257 8.45 -1.91 7.99
C ASP A 257 8.96 -1.13 9.22
N LYS A 258 8.07 -0.39 9.92
CA LYS A 258 8.31 0.22 11.24
C LYS A 258 7.01 0.17 12.06
N PRO A 259 7.07 0.34 13.40
CA PRO A 259 5.88 0.52 14.23
C PRO A 259 5.01 1.69 13.72
N GLY A 260 3.70 1.49 13.66
CA GLY A 260 2.73 2.51 13.26
C GLY A 260 1.34 1.95 12.92
N PHE A 261 1.26 0.79 12.26
CA PHE A 261 0.01 0.11 11.93
C PHE A 261 -0.19 -1.14 12.77
N VAL A 262 -1.42 -1.37 13.24
CA VAL A 262 -1.81 -2.62 13.91
C VAL A 262 -2.65 -3.44 12.93
N GLN A 263 -2.06 -4.47 12.34
CA GLN A 263 -2.77 -5.44 11.53
C GLN A 263 -3.55 -6.40 12.44
N THR A 264 -4.81 -6.64 12.08
CA THR A 264 -5.72 -7.53 12.81
C THR A 264 -6.24 -8.68 11.95
N ASN A 265 -6.07 -8.57 10.64
CA ASN A 265 -6.58 -9.53 9.68
C ASN A 265 -5.53 -10.58 9.29
N SER A 266 -5.93 -11.85 9.26
CA SER A 266 -5.07 -12.97 8.85
C SER A 266 -5.21 -13.36 7.37
N ALA A 267 -6.12 -12.72 6.63
CA ALA A 267 -6.47 -13.07 5.26
C ALA A 267 -5.61 -12.31 4.21
N TRP A 268 -5.08 -11.14 4.57
CA TRP A 268 -4.28 -10.27 3.70
C TRP A 268 -2.85 -10.12 4.21
N THR A 269 -1.88 -10.18 3.31
CA THR A 269 -0.47 -9.90 3.61
C THR A 269 -0.12 -8.50 3.13
N ILE A 270 0.08 -7.56 4.05
CA ILE A 270 0.54 -6.20 3.73
C ILE A 270 1.98 -6.32 3.18
N GLY A 271 2.27 -5.67 2.05
CA GLY A 271 3.53 -5.84 1.34
C GLY A 271 3.64 -7.15 0.55
N GLY A 272 2.60 -7.98 0.53
CA GLY A 272 2.53 -9.21 -0.27
C GLY A 272 1.99 -8.98 -1.68
N ALA A 273 2.36 -9.86 -2.61
CA ALA A 273 1.91 -9.79 -3.99
C ALA A 273 0.39 -10.05 -4.13
N LEU A 274 -0.27 -9.21 -4.93
CA LEU A 274 -1.68 -9.34 -5.29
C LEU A 274 -1.85 -10.13 -6.58
N SER A 275 -2.77 -11.10 -6.58
CA SER A 275 -3.10 -11.88 -7.77
C SER A 275 -4.50 -12.51 -7.63
N PRO A 276 -5.20 -12.79 -8.76
CA PRO A 276 -4.84 -12.44 -10.14
C PRO A 276 -5.00 -10.93 -10.44
N VAL A 277 -4.56 -10.47 -11.61
CA VAL A 277 -4.67 -9.07 -12.06
C VAL A 277 -5.64 -8.95 -13.23
N SER A 278 -6.15 -7.75 -13.50
CA SER A 278 -7.01 -7.44 -14.65
C SER A 278 -6.31 -7.72 -15.99
N VAL A 279 -7.11 -8.14 -16.98
CA VAL A 279 -6.68 -8.37 -18.36
C VAL A 279 -7.39 -7.37 -19.26
N LYS A 280 -6.63 -6.65 -20.09
CA LYS A 280 -7.21 -5.70 -21.07
C LYS A 280 -8.16 -6.41 -22.03
N GLY A 281 -9.36 -5.87 -22.19
CA GLY A 281 -10.46 -6.47 -22.96
C GLY A 281 -11.04 -7.76 -22.36
N GLY A 282 -10.70 -8.10 -21.11
CA GLY A 282 -11.07 -9.35 -20.46
C GLY A 282 -11.52 -9.17 -19.01
N VAL A 283 -11.28 -10.19 -18.19
CA VAL A 283 -11.66 -10.21 -16.76
C VAL A 283 -10.99 -9.05 -16.03
N GLN A 284 -11.78 -8.33 -15.22
CA GLN A 284 -11.31 -7.25 -14.36
C GLN A 284 -11.26 -7.73 -12.91
N MET A 285 -10.14 -7.42 -12.24
CA MET A 285 -9.90 -7.69 -10.82
C MET A 285 -9.86 -6.35 -10.07
N GLU A 286 -10.47 -6.30 -8.88
CA GLU A 286 -10.56 -5.08 -8.09
C GLU A 286 -10.07 -5.23 -6.66
N LEU A 287 -9.35 -4.21 -6.19
CA LEU A 287 -9.10 -4.00 -4.77
C LEU A 287 -10.17 -3.03 -4.23
N GLU A 288 -11.13 -3.57 -3.50
CA GLU A 288 -12.12 -2.80 -2.74
C GLU A 288 -11.51 -2.35 -1.42
N VAL A 289 -11.48 -1.04 -1.17
CA VAL A 289 -10.93 -0.45 0.05
C VAL A 289 -11.93 0.49 0.69
N THR A 290 -12.04 0.40 2.01
CA THR A 290 -12.74 1.38 2.84
C THR A 290 -11.84 1.82 3.96
N THR A 291 -11.75 3.12 4.23
CA THR A 291 -11.17 3.61 5.48
C THR A 291 -12.23 4.29 6.33
N TYR A 292 -12.06 4.20 7.65
CA TYR A 292 -13.00 4.81 8.60
C TYR A 292 -12.33 5.12 9.95
N LEU A 293 -12.40 6.38 10.38
CA LEU A 293 -11.94 6.82 11.70
C LEU A 293 -13.00 6.47 12.75
N PHE A 294 -12.63 5.59 13.68
CA PHE A 294 -13.49 5.16 14.78
C PHE A 294 -12.69 4.93 16.05
N GLN A 295 -13.16 5.50 17.16
CA GLN A 295 -12.52 5.38 18.48
C GLN A 295 -11.01 5.59 18.43
N ASN A 296 -10.58 6.74 17.87
CA ASN A 296 -9.17 7.14 17.76
C ASN A 296 -8.28 6.20 16.91
N ASN A 297 -8.89 5.44 15.99
CA ASN A 297 -8.17 4.55 15.09
C ASN A 297 -8.69 4.72 13.67
N TRP A 298 -7.79 4.93 12.72
CA TRP A 298 -8.08 4.88 11.29
C TRP A 298 -8.08 3.44 10.82
N TRP A 299 -9.26 2.85 10.75
CA TRP A 299 -9.45 1.48 10.26
C TRP A 299 -9.37 1.41 8.75
N ILE A 300 -8.74 0.36 8.24
CA ILE A 300 -8.72 0.00 6.81
C ILE A 300 -9.44 -1.33 6.65
N TYR A 301 -10.34 -1.43 5.68
CA TYR A 301 -11.07 -2.63 5.31
C TYR A 301 -10.78 -2.98 3.86
N LEU A 302 -10.67 -4.29 3.58
CA LEU A 302 -10.48 -4.82 2.24
C LEU A 302 -11.58 -5.85 1.90
N GLY A 303 -12.16 -5.73 0.69
CA GLY A 303 -13.15 -6.68 0.17
C GLY A 303 -14.47 -6.73 0.96
N GLY A 304 -14.90 -5.58 1.48
CA GLY A 304 -16.13 -5.42 2.26
C GLY A 304 -15.96 -4.49 3.46
N THR A 305 -17.04 -4.33 4.23
CA THR A 305 -17.10 -3.36 5.35
C THR A 305 -17.57 -3.96 6.68
N ALA A 306 -17.53 -5.29 6.78
CA ALA A 306 -17.81 -6.00 8.03
C ALA A 306 -16.55 -6.08 8.91
N PRO A 307 -16.66 -6.34 10.22
CA PRO A 307 -15.49 -6.50 11.11
C PRO A 307 -14.46 -7.53 10.61
N ALA A 308 -14.90 -8.61 9.96
CA ALA A 308 -14.01 -9.64 9.39
C ALA A 308 -13.13 -9.13 8.23
N ASN A 309 -13.52 -8.03 7.59
CA ASN A 309 -12.78 -7.38 6.50
C ASN A 309 -11.77 -6.34 6.98
N ALA A 310 -11.78 -5.99 8.27
CA ALA A 310 -10.88 -4.99 8.83
C ALA A 310 -9.44 -5.50 8.77
N LEU A 311 -8.64 -4.95 7.86
CA LEU A 311 -7.21 -5.23 7.70
C LEU A 311 -6.46 -4.91 9.00
N GLY A 312 -6.78 -3.76 9.58
CA GLY A 312 -6.13 -3.22 10.76
C GLY A 312 -6.36 -1.71 10.88
N TYR A 313 -5.56 -1.05 11.69
CA TYR A 313 -5.70 0.39 11.92
C TYR A 313 -4.39 1.13 12.20
N TYR A 314 -4.39 2.42 11.87
CA TYR A 314 -3.44 3.40 12.40
C TYR A 314 -4.02 4.07 13.65
N PRO A 315 -3.37 3.97 14.83
CA PRO A 315 -3.76 4.78 15.99
C PRO A 315 -3.59 6.26 15.70
N THR A 316 -4.52 7.11 16.13
CA THR A 316 -4.40 8.57 15.88
C THR A 316 -3.24 9.24 16.60
N THR A 317 -2.67 8.59 17.63
CA THR A 317 -1.44 9.04 18.30
C THR A 317 -0.26 9.14 17.34
N LEU A 318 -0.28 8.39 16.24
CA LEU A 318 0.69 8.47 15.14
C LEU A 318 0.79 9.86 14.52
N TYR A 319 -0.31 10.61 14.55
CA TYR A 319 -0.42 11.96 13.99
C TYR A 319 -0.14 13.06 15.02
N ALA A 320 0.36 12.71 16.22
CA ALA A 320 0.82 13.65 17.25
C ALA A 320 -0.20 14.76 17.62
N GLY A 321 -1.50 14.45 17.59
CA GLY A 321 -2.57 15.42 17.85
C GLY A 321 -2.85 16.39 16.70
N GLY A 322 -2.22 16.18 15.53
CA GLY A 322 -2.50 16.91 14.30
C GLY A 322 -3.87 16.59 13.70
N GLN A 323 -4.14 17.16 12.53
CA GLN A 323 -5.49 17.18 11.96
C GLN A 323 -6.03 15.76 11.67
N LEU A 324 -5.20 14.83 11.20
CA LEU A 324 -5.62 13.45 10.98
C LEU A 324 -5.98 12.72 12.29
N ALA A 325 -5.66 13.26 13.46
CA ALA A 325 -6.18 12.70 14.71
C ALA A 325 -7.70 12.89 14.88
N SER A 326 -8.30 13.83 14.14
CA SER A 326 -9.74 14.15 14.20
C SER A 326 -10.50 13.87 12.90
N GLY A 327 -9.80 13.78 11.76
CA GLY A 327 -10.41 13.54 10.45
C GLY A 327 -9.53 14.04 9.31
N ALA A 328 -9.85 13.64 8.09
CA ALA A 328 -9.22 14.15 6.89
C ALA A 328 -9.91 15.44 6.42
N GLN A 329 -9.16 16.31 5.77
CA GLN A 329 -9.65 17.56 5.16
C GLN A 329 -9.64 17.50 3.63
N GLU A 330 -8.92 16.53 3.07
CA GLU A 330 -8.83 16.26 1.64
C GLU A 330 -8.83 14.75 1.41
N ILE A 331 -9.52 14.33 0.34
CA ILE A 331 -9.49 12.96 -0.17
C ILE A 331 -9.04 12.96 -1.62
N LEU A 332 -8.15 12.03 -1.96
CA LEU A 332 -7.63 11.87 -3.31
C LEU A 332 -7.71 10.40 -3.73
N PHE A 333 -7.85 10.17 -5.04
CA PHE A 333 -7.90 8.84 -5.65
C PHE A 333 -7.26 8.87 -7.04
N GLY A 334 -6.52 7.83 -7.42
CA GLY A 334 -5.85 7.76 -8.72
C GLY A 334 -4.44 7.16 -8.67
N GLY A 335 -3.65 7.49 -9.69
CA GLY A 335 -2.33 6.91 -9.91
C GLY A 335 -1.17 7.88 -9.78
N GLU A 336 -0.01 7.31 -9.47
CA GLU A 336 1.27 7.99 -9.38
C GLU A 336 2.36 7.11 -9.99
N THR A 337 3.26 7.74 -10.73
CA THR A 337 4.43 7.07 -11.34
C THR A 337 5.68 7.81 -11.00
N VAL A 338 6.78 7.07 -10.82
CA VAL A 338 8.08 7.65 -10.46
C VAL A 338 9.21 7.09 -11.30
N THR A 339 10.16 7.96 -11.66
CA THR A 339 11.34 7.62 -12.46
C THR A 339 12.63 8.20 -11.90
N ARG A 340 13.79 7.63 -12.27
CA ARG A 340 15.12 8.20 -12.03
C ARG A 340 15.69 8.92 -13.24
N ALA A 341 15.00 8.87 -14.36
CA ALA A 341 15.47 9.36 -15.65
C ALA A 341 14.34 10.08 -16.40
N VAL A 342 14.42 10.07 -17.73
CA VAL A 342 13.43 10.73 -18.61
C VAL A 342 12.32 9.78 -19.07
N SER A 343 12.46 8.47 -18.86
CA SER A 343 11.44 7.48 -19.22
C SER A 343 10.49 7.22 -18.06
N TRP A 344 9.20 7.36 -18.30
CA TRP A 344 8.18 7.15 -17.27
C TRP A 344 7.46 5.81 -17.43
N PRO A 345 7.12 5.10 -16.33
CA PRO A 345 6.45 3.81 -16.41
C PRO A 345 5.00 3.95 -16.88
N GLY A 346 4.41 2.86 -17.39
CA GLY A 346 2.98 2.86 -17.65
C GLY A 346 2.18 3.04 -16.36
N MET A 347 1.04 3.74 -16.43
CA MET A 347 0.13 3.93 -15.30
C MET A 347 -1.14 3.08 -15.46
N GLY A 348 -1.56 2.41 -14.39
CA GLY A 348 -2.73 1.54 -14.42
C GLY A 348 -2.56 0.40 -15.43
N SER A 349 -3.44 0.34 -16.43
CA SER A 349 -3.39 -0.65 -17.51
C SER A 349 -2.38 -0.32 -18.63
N GLY A 350 -1.81 0.88 -18.60
CA GLY A 350 -1.01 1.43 -19.69
C GLY A 350 -1.84 2.11 -20.79
N GLU A 351 -3.17 2.10 -20.71
CA GLU A 351 -4.05 2.77 -21.69
C GLU A 351 -4.50 4.14 -21.19
N PHE A 352 -4.74 5.06 -22.11
CA PHE A 352 -5.38 6.35 -21.80
C PHE A 352 -6.82 6.16 -21.34
N ALA A 353 -7.34 7.10 -20.55
CA ALA A 353 -8.68 7.09 -19.99
C ALA A 353 -9.79 6.96 -21.05
N SER A 354 -9.56 7.45 -22.27
CA SER A 354 -10.49 7.35 -23.40
C SER A 354 -10.74 5.92 -23.87
N ALA A 355 -9.86 4.96 -23.53
CA ALA A 355 -10.06 3.56 -23.85
C ALA A 355 -11.22 2.94 -23.05
N GLY A 356 -11.55 3.51 -21.88
CA GLY A 356 -12.75 3.18 -21.12
C GLY A 356 -12.77 1.76 -20.54
N TRP A 357 -13.97 1.23 -20.36
CA TRP A 357 -14.22 -0.03 -19.67
C TRP A 357 -13.44 -1.21 -20.26
N GLN A 358 -12.91 -2.07 -19.39
CA GLN A 358 -12.04 -3.20 -19.68
C GLN A 358 -10.68 -2.88 -20.32
N GLN A 359 -10.40 -1.64 -20.72
CA GLN A 359 -9.15 -1.26 -21.36
C GLN A 359 -8.31 -0.33 -20.48
N ALA A 360 -8.92 0.76 -19.99
CA ALA A 360 -8.30 1.68 -19.05
C ALA A 360 -8.38 1.17 -17.61
N ALA A 361 -7.45 1.60 -16.75
CA ALA A 361 -7.62 1.44 -15.32
C ALA A 361 -8.70 2.39 -14.80
N TYR A 362 -9.27 2.06 -13.65
CA TYR A 362 -10.36 2.85 -13.08
C TYR A 362 -10.42 2.77 -11.56
N HIS A 363 -11.09 3.76 -10.97
CA HIS A 363 -11.67 3.70 -9.64
C HIS A 363 -13.17 3.91 -9.78
N ARG A 364 -13.96 3.24 -8.95
CA ARG A 364 -15.42 3.34 -8.96
C ARG A 364 -16.03 3.22 -7.57
N ASN A 365 -17.33 3.48 -7.53
CA ASN A 365 -18.15 3.49 -6.33
C ASN A 365 -17.61 4.46 -5.27
N ILE A 366 -17.15 5.64 -5.69
CA ILE A 366 -16.39 6.54 -4.81
C ILE A 366 -17.34 7.39 -3.95
N TYR A 367 -17.33 7.18 -2.64
CA TYR A 367 -18.09 7.96 -1.67
C TYR A 367 -17.28 8.17 -0.38
N TYR A 368 -17.62 9.20 0.39
CA TYR A 368 -16.96 9.51 1.66
C TYR A 368 -17.92 9.46 2.85
N TYR A 369 -17.36 9.34 4.04
CA TYR A 369 -18.10 9.38 5.31
C TYR A 369 -17.91 10.76 5.95
N PRO A 370 -18.95 11.62 5.99
CA PRO A 370 -18.84 12.89 6.70
C PRO A 370 -18.80 12.66 8.22
N PRO A 371 -18.21 13.59 9.01
CA PRO A 371 -18.17 13.48 10.46
C PRO A 371 -19.57 13.38 11.12
N GLY A 372 -20.60 13.92 10.46
CA GLY A 372 -22.00 13.83 10.90
C GLY A 372 -22.66 12.45 10.72
N GLY A 373 -21.94 11.48 10.14
CA GLY A 373 -22.43 10.13 9.90
C GLY A 373 -23.09 9.93 8.53
N GLY A 374 -23.35 8.65 8.20
CA GLY A 374 -23.82 8.25 6.88
C GLY A 374 -22.72 8.23 5.82
N ALA A 375 -23.11 8.18 4.55
CA ALA A 375 -22.20 8.19 3.41
C ALA A 375 -22.71 9.13 2.31
N GLN A 376 -21.79 9.83 1.64
CA GLN A 376 -22.09 10.82 0.60
C GLN A 376 -21.26 10.56 -0.65
N TRP A 377 -21.90 10.60 -1.82
CA TRP A 377 -21.17 10.54 -3.09
C TRP A 377 -20.17 11.70 -3.16
N THR A 378 -18.96 11.43 -3.62
CA THR A 378 -17.94 12.47 -3.77
C THR A 378 -18.29 13.44 -4.89
N ALA A 379 -17.85 14.69 -4.75
CA ALA A 379 -17.86 15.72 -5.79
C ALA A 379 -16.41 16.01 -6.21
N LEU A 380 -15.81 15.06 -6.92
CA LEU A 380 -14.39 15.06 -7.27
C LEU A 380 -14.06 16.07 -8.37
N SER A 381 -12.83 16.57 -8.34
CA SER A 381 -12.20 17.32 -9.43
C SER A 381 -11.08 16.49 -10.06
N ALA A 382 -11.08 16.37 -11.38
CA ALA A 382 -10.06 15.65 -12.14
C ALA A 382 -8.76 16.48 -12.28
N GLN A 383 -7.62 15.84 -12.10
CA GLN A 383 -6.28 16.43 -12.25
C GLN A 383 -5.41 15.50 -13.12
N GLN A 384 -4.91 16.05 -14.22
CA GLN A 384 -4.00 15.35 -15.14
C GLN A 384 -2.85 16.28 -15.54
N PRO A 385 -1.88 16.49 -14.64
CA PRO A 385 -0.77 17.44 -14.85
C PRO A 385 0.04 17.17 -16.13
N SER A 386 0.09 15.92 -16.58
CA SER A 386 0.89 15.53 -17.76
C SER A 386 0.02 14.76 -18.75
N PRO A 387 -0.91 15.45 -19.45
CA PRO A 387 -1.94 14.81 -20.28
C PRO A 387 -1.37 14.10 -21.52
N ALA A 388 -0.14 14.43 -21.93
CA ALA A 388 0.58 13.69 -22.97
C ALA A 388 0.98 12.27 -22.53
N CYS A 389 1.02 12.02 -21.21
CA CYS A 389 1.49 10.78 -20.61
C CYS A 389 0.37 9.99 -19.96
N TYR A 390 -0.44 10.70 -19.18
CA TYR A 390 -1.53 10.11 -18.41
C TYR A 390 -2.74 11.00 -18.49
N THR A 391 -3.88 10.39 -18.79
CA THR A 391 -5.16 11.08 -18.88
C THR A 391 -6.10 10.56 -17.81
N LEU A 392 -7.10 11.36 -17.48
CA LEU A 392 -8.16 11.00 -16.55
C LEU A 392 -9.51 11.49 -17.07
N SER A 393 -10.53 10.64 -16.97
CA SER A 393 -11.90 10.96 -17.33
C SER A 393 -12.83 10.61 -16.17
N LEU A 394 -13.35 11.64 -15.50
CA LEU A 394 -14.26 11.53 -14.37
C LEU A 394 -15.72 11.54 -14.86
N SER A 395 -16.54 10.64 -14.32
CA SER A 395 -17.95 10.51 -14.67
C SER A 395 -18.77 9.97 -13.48
N ALA A 396 -20.08 9.88 -13.67
CA ALA A 396 -20.99 9.24 -12.74
C ALA A 396 -22.02 8.41 -13.51
N ALA A 397 -22.35 7.24 -12.99
CA ALA A 397 -23.36 6.35 -13.54
C ALA A 397 -24.15 5.68 -12.42
N ALA A 398 -25.22 4.98 -12.79
CA ALA A 398 -25.93 4.12 -11.85
C ALA A 398 -25.02 3.01 -11.29
N ALA A 399 -25.50 2.30 -10.27
CA ALA A 399 -24.84 1.09 -9.80
C ALA A 399 -24.57 0.12 -10.96
N PRO A 400 -23.43 -0.60 -10.96
CA PRO A 400 -22.44 -0.71 -9.88
C PRO A 400 -21.34 0.37 -9.89
N TRP A 401 -21.40 1.35 -10.79
CA TRP A 401 -20.30 2.30 -10.99
C TRP A 401 -20.30 3.49 -10.02
N GLY A 402 -21.46 4.09 -9.75
CA GLY A 402 -21.54 5.28 -8.90
C GLY A 402 -20.71 6.44 -9.45
N VAL A 403 -20.01 7.17 -8.58
CA VAL A 403 -18.95 8.12 -9.00
C VAL A 403 -17.69 7.31 -9.34
N TYR A 404 -17.12 7.55 -10.51
CA TYR A 404 -15.99 6.77 -11.02
C TYR A 404 -15.12 7.58 -11.98
N PHE A 405 -13.90 7.11 -12.22
CA PHE A 405 -13.07 7.66 -13.28
C PHE A 405 -12.23 6.57 -13.95
N PHE A 406 -11.97 6.76 -15.23
CA PHE A 406 -10.92 6.04 -15.95
C PHE A 406 -9.63 6.86 -15.90
N TYR A 407 -8.49 6.20 -15.79
CA TYR A 407 -7.19 6.84 -15.77
C TYR A 407 -6.10 5.93 -16.33
N GLY A 408 -4.98 6.55 -16.70
CA GLY A 408 -3.76 5.84 -17.10
C GLY A 408 -3.13 6.41 -18.36
N GLY A 409 -2.14 5.67 -18.85
CA GLY A 409 -1.44 5.95 -20.09
C GLY A 409 -0.11 5.23 -20.16
N THR A 410 0.55 5.29 -21.31
CA THR A 410 1.71 4.45 -21.62
C THR A 410 2.99 4.86 -20.91
N GLY A 411 3.04 6.07 -20.34
CA GLY A 411 4.29 6.70 -19.94
C GLY A 411 5.20 6.97 -21.15
N GLY A 412 6.51 6.81 -20.98
CA GLY A 412 7.51 7.03 -22.03
C GLY A 412 8.35 8.30 -21.85
N GLY A 413 9.10 8.68 -22.89
CA GLY A 413 10.09 9.76 -22.82
C GLY A 413 9.57 11.18 -23.10
N ASN A 414 8.31 11.32 -23.55
CA ASN A 414 7.71 12.62 -23.87
C ASN A 414 6.82 13.13 -22.72
N CYS A 415 7.32 12.89 -21.51
CA CYS A 415 6.74 13.18 -20.22
C CYS A 415 7.71 14.07 -19.43
#